data_AF-A0A835T4J8-F1
#
_entry.id   AF-A0A835T4J8-F1
#
_cell.length_a   1.000
_cell.length_b   1.000
_cell.length_c   1.000
_cell.angle_alpha   90.00
_cell.angle_beta   90.00
_cell.angle_gamma   90.00
#
_symmetry.space_group_name_H-M   'P 1'
#
loop_
_entity.id
_entity.type
_entity.pdbx_description
1 polymer ?
#
loop_
_entity_poly.entity_id
_entity_poly.type
_entity_poly.pdbx_seq_one_letter_code
_entity_poly.pdbx_strand_id
1 'polypeptide(L)'
;MCEVAAHVFADADEEYASIGAVKRRLEEWKARYGELFEYGMSAAADGGGAMSDDDPDSELVPQLVRKLVLPLALHWIERCWDARSVPQTRAVAALAAELLVYVPAEEARMVELLGGLRGALEAAAAAAALPAWPPAVLAASPTAARVAFHRFRSALRLLHCVTAFEGLLARGLLVGLALGRLVAGSMMPYLRGAAAGAGLGGGEGMGFAVSTAEAVAAALHPDWFAGGAAPAEAAVFVEHVASLARGLEQQARQPDAGGARAGLARRLAAVLARLGDGERGARLAAAYGIRGQ
;
A
#
# COMPACT_ATOMS: atom_id res chain seq x y z
N MET A 1 25.17 -5.28 -1.15
CA MET A 1 24.27 -4.20 -1.61
C MET A 1 23.64 -3.59 -0.36
N CYS A 2 24.12 -2.39 -0.03
CA CYS A 2 23.99 -1.57 1.20
C CYS A 2 23.11 -2.09 2.36
N GLU A 3 23.71 -2.82 3.28
CA GLU A 3 23.20 -3.04 4.64
C GLU A 3 22.89 -1.69 5.35
N VAL A 4 23.71 -0.67 5.05
CA VAL A 4 23.52 0.72 5.48
C VAL A 4 22.19 1.32 5.01
N ALA A 5 21.67 0.96 3.83
CA ALA A 5 20.40 1.50 3.34
C ALA A 5 19.20 0.93 4.12
N ALA A 6 19.29 -0.33 4.56
CA ALA A 6 18.29 -0.90 5.45
C ALA A 6 18.28 -0.16 6.79
N HIS A 7 19.45 0.20 7.33
CA HIS A 7 19.57 1.03 8.52
C HIS A 7 19.09 2.45 8.32
N VAL A 8 19.44 3.16 7.24
CA VAL A 8 19.00 4.57 7.03
C VAL A 8 17.48 4.72 7.00
N PHE A 9 16.75 3.75 6.44
CA PHE A 9 15.28 3.78 6.42
C PHE A 9 14.63 3.08 7.63
N ALA A 10 15.38 2.32 8.43
CA ALA A 10 14.90 1.64 9.64
C ALA A 10 15.26 2.39 10.95
N ASP A 11 16.32 3.19 10.93
CA ASP A 11 16.84 4.01 12.05
C ASP A 11 16.08 5.33 12.19
N ALA A 12 15.12 5.62 11.29
CA ALA A 12 14.06 6.56 11.59
C ALA A 12 13.16 5.92 12.67
N ASP A 13 13.54 6.09 13.93
CA ASP A 13 12.70 5.80 15.09
C ASP A 13 11.30 6.40 14.83
N GLU A 14 10.21 5.76 15.28
CA GLU A 14 8.84 6.25 15.02
C GLU A 14 8.68 7.71 15.50
N GLU A 15 9.49 8.11 16.47
CA GLU A 15 9.59 9.45 17.03
C GLU A 15 10.19 10.51 16.08
N TYR A 16 10.92 10.13 15.03
CA TYR A 16 11.56 11.04 14.04
C TYR A 16 11.16 10.73 12.59
N ALA A 17 10.19 9.86 12.36
CA ALA A 17 9.76 9.41 11.04
C ALA A 17 9.06 10.50 10.18
N SER A 18 8.85 11.70 10.72
CA SER A 18 8.24 12.83 9.99
C SER A 18 8.80 14.18 10.46
N ILE A 19 8.83 15.16 9.54
CA ILE A 19 9.17 16.55 9.87
C ILE A 19 8.16 17.11 10.87
N GLY A 20 6.88 16.70 10.80
CA GLY A 20 5.89 17.03 11.81
C GLY A 20 6.23 16.52 13.22
N ALA A 21 6.77 15.31 13.36
CA ALA A 21 7.22 14.79 14.66
C ALA A 21 8.44 15.55 15.19
N VAL A 22 9.40 15.84 14.30
CA VAL A 22 10.58 16.66 14.62
C VAL A 22 10.16 18.07 15.03
N LYS A 23 9.17 18.67 14.34
CA LYS A 23 8.60 19.97 14.67
C LYS A 23 7.92 19.95 16.03
N ARG A 24 7.08 18.95 16.34
CA ARG A 24 6.46 18.80 17.66
C ARG A 24 7.50 18.69 18.77
N ARG A 25 8.56 17.91 18.55
CA ARG A 25 9.66 17.76 19.51
C ARG A 25 10.46 19.04 19.67
N LEU A 26 10.66 19.78 18.58
CA LEU A 26 11.28 21.10 18.60
C LEU A 26 10.42 22.08 19.41
N GLU A 27 9.10 22.04 19.26
CA GLU A 27 8.18 22.86 20.06
C GLU A 27 8.14 22.42 21.54
N GLU A 28 8.17 21.12 21.84
CA GLU A 28 8.32 20.59 23.21
C GLU A 28 9.66 21.00 23.82
N TRP A 29 10.74 20.96 23.04
CA TRP A 29 12.07 21.38 23.43
C TRP A 29 12.11 22.89 23.68
N LYS A 30 11.51 23.70 22.80
CA LYS A 30 11.34 25.16 22.99
C LYS A 30 10.56 25.46 24.25
N ALA A 31 9.49 24.73 24.54
CA ALA A 31 8.72 24.88 25.77
C ALA A 31 9.55 24.51 27.02
N ARG A 32 10.43 23.51 26.92
CA ARG A 32 11.26 23.02 28.03
C ARG A 32 12.52 23.85 28.28
N TYR A 33 12.99 24.59 27.28
CA TYR A 33 14.18 25.45 27.32
C TYR A 33 13.84 26.90 26.96
N GLY A 34 12.63 27.36 27.29
CA GLY A 34 12.12 28.69 26.95
C GLY A 34 13.06 29.84 27.34
N GLU A 35 13.78 29.69 28.45
CA GLU A 35 14.77 30.68 28.94
C GLU A 35 15.94 30.91 27.95
N LEU A 36 16.34 29.90 27.18
CA LEU A 36 17.37 30.03 26.12
C LEU A 36 16.82 30.72 24.86
N PHE A 37 15.51 30.58 24.61
CA PHE A 37 14.82 31.27 23.52
C PHE A 37 14.57 32.75 23.88
N GLU A 38 14.22 33.02 25.13
CA GLU A 38 14.05 34.38 25.69
C GLU A 38 15.37 35.15 25.77
N TYR A 39 16.51 34.47 25.92
CA TYR A 39 17.82 35.13 25.89
C TYR A 39 18.09 35.87 24.55
N GLY A 40 17.46 35.43 23.45
CA GLY A 40 17.47 36.15 22.17
C GLY A 40 16.36 37.20 22.01
N MET A 41 15.28 37.11 22.79
CA MET A 41 14.12 38.03 22.69
C MET A 41 14.12 39.17 23.72
N SER A 42 14.98 39.13 24.74
CA SER A 42 15.08 40.22 25.73
C SER A 42 15.60 41.54 25.16
N ALA A 43 16.12 41.55 23.92
CA ALA A 43 16.41 42.78 23.17
C ALA A 43 15.19 43.35 22.40
N ALA A 44 14.09 42.59 22.30
CA ALA A 44 12.88 42.95 21.55
C ALA A 44 11.67 43.24 22.47
N ALA A 45 11.90 43.46 23.76
CA ALA A 45 10.84 43.64 24.77
C ALA A 45 10.02 44.94 24.66
N ASP A 46 10.11 45.66 23.53
CA ASP A 46 9.23 46.78 23.17
C ASP A 46 8.56 46.50 21.82
N GLY A 47 7.56 45.63 21.79
CA GLY A 47 6.68 45.47 20.63
C GLY A 47 6.06 44.09 20.49
N GLY A 48 4.87 43.92 21.06
CA GLY A 48 4.02 42.75 20.82
C GLY A 48 3.51 42.68 19.38
N GLY A 49 4.37 42.28 18.45
CA GLY A 49 4.00 41.93 17.09
C GLY A 49 3.60 40.46 17.03
N ALA A 50 2.37 40.18 16.63
CA ALA A 50 2.02 38.88 16.07
C ALA A 50 3.07 38.51 15.00
N MET A 51 3.55 37.26 14.97
CA MET A 51 4.46 36.74 13.93
C MET A 51 3.95 37.20 12.57
N SER A 52 4.61 38.22 12.01
CA SER A 52 4.27 38.77 10.71
C SER A 52 4.78 37.80 9.64
N ASP A 53 4.03 37.59 8.56
CA ASP A 53 4.49 36.84 7.37
C ASP A 53 5.79 37.42 6.76
N ASP A 54 6.22 38.62 7.20
CA ASP A 54 7.48 39.28 6.85
C ASP A 54 8.66 38.94 7.78
N ASP A 55 8.53 37.97 8.70
CA ASP A 55 9.66 37.51 9.52
C ASP A 55 10.69 36.79 8.61
N PRO A 56 11.94 37.29 8.49
CA PRO A 56 12.97 36.71 7.64
C PRO A 56 13.27 35.23 7.96
N ASP A 57 12.99 34.78 9.18
CA ASP A 57 13.20 33.39 9.60
C ASP A 57 12.12 32.44 9.08
N SER A 58 10.96 32.94 8.65
CA SER A 58 9.86 32.13 8.10
C SER A 58 10.26 31.39 6.81
N GLU A 59 11.18 31.96 6.03
CA GLU A 59 11.65 31.38 4.77
C GLU A 59 12.87 30.45 4.96
N LEU A 60 13.44 30.38 6.18
CA LEU A 60 14.63 29.56 6.45
C LEU A 60 14.37 28.07 6.26
N VAL A 61 13.29 27.54 6.85
CA VAL A 61 12.95 26.10 6.75
C VAL A 61 12.65 25.69 5.30
N PRO A 62 11.77 26.37 4.55
CA PRO A 62 11.56 26.07 3.13
C PRO A 62 12.86 26.10 2.31
N GLN A 63 13.74 27.08 2.54
CA GLN A 63 15.04 27.14 1.84
C GLN A 63 15.95 25.95 2.18
N LEU A 64 16.03 25.54 3.45
CA LEU A 64 16.81 24.37 3.85
C LEU A 64 16.25 23.09 3.23
N VAL A 65 14.92 22.94 3.20
CA VAL A 65 14.28 21.79 2.55
C VAL A 65 14.60 21.76 1.06
N ARG A 66 14.45 22.89 0.35
CA ARG A 66 14.74 22.98 -1.09
C ARG A 66 16.22 22.75 -1.43
N LYS A 67 17.14 23.31 -0.65
CA LYS A 67 18.59 23.33 -0.98
C LYS A 67 19.36 22.13 -0.41
N LEU A 68 18.89 21.49 0.65
CA LEU A 68 19.59 20.40 1.33
C LEU A 68 18.78 19.10 1.33
N VAL A 69 17.56 19.13 1.87
CA VAL A 69 16.77 17.91 2.11
C VAL A 69 16.32 17.27 0.80
N LEU A 70 15.77 18.06 -0.13
CA LEU A 70 15.28 17.54 -1.41
C LEU A 70 16.40 16.93 -2.29
N PRO A 71 17.57 17.58 -2.48
CA PRO A 71 18.70 16.96 -3.18
C PRO A 71 19.19 15.66 -2.51
N LEU A 72 19.19 15.62 -1.17
CA LEU A 72 19.56 14.42 -0.44
C LEU A 72 18.52 13.31 -0.63
N ALA A 73 17.24 13.63 -0.53
CA ALA A 73 16.13 12.70 -0.76
C ALA A 73 16.21 12.08 -2.16
N LEU A 74 16.43 12.90 -3.19
CA LEU A 74 16.65 12.44 -4.58
C LEU A 74 17.77 11.40 -4.64
N HIS A 75 18.93 11.71 -4.04
CA HIS A 75 20.08 10.81 -4.02
C HIS A 75 19.77 9.45 -3.36
N TRP A 76 19.12 9.46 -2.20
CA TRP A 76 18.79 8.23 -1.48
C TRP A 76 17.72 7.41 -2.20
N ILE A 77 16.72 8.05 -2.76
CA ILE A 77 15.65 7.38 -3.51
C ILE A 77 16.20 6.74 -4.78
N GLU A 78 17.08 7.44 -5.51
CA GLU A 78 17.69 6.91 -6.72
C GLU A 78 18.61 5.71 -6.45
N ARG A 79 19.38 5.74 -5.35
CA ARG A 79 20.46 4.76 -5.13
C ARG A 79 20.15 3.66 -4.13
N CYS A 80 19.22 3.89 -3.21
CA CYS A 80 19.08 3.07 -2.01
C CYS A 80 17.68 2.51 -1.79
N TRP A 81 16.65 3.06 -2.44
CA TRP A 81 15.29 2.58 -2.27
C TRP A 81 15.00 1.31 -3.09
N ASP A 82 14.54 0.25 -2.41
CA ASP A 82 13.90 -0.90 -3.06
C ASP A 82 12.37 -0.70 -3.04
N ALA A 83 11.79 -0.48 -4.22
CA ALA A 83 10.35 -0.32 -4.41
C ALA A 83 9.50 -1.52 -3.93
N ARG A 84 10.10 -2.68 -3.64
CA ARG A 84 9.42 -3.86 -3.08
C ARG A 84 9.54 -3.97 -1.55
N SER A 85 10.33 -3.08 -0.94
CA SER A 85 10.45 -2.98 0.50
C SER A 85 9.33 -2.10 1.05
N VAL A 86 8.36 -2.73 1.73
CA VAL A 86 7.23 -2.03 2.37
C VAL A 86 7.69 -0.94 3.35
N PRO A 87 8.63 -1.19 4.30
CA PRO A 87 9.05 -0.14 5.24
C PRO A 87 9.73 1.03 4.52
N GLN A 88 10.67 0.77 3.60
CA GLN A 88 11.33 1.84 2.84
C GLN A 88 10.33 2.63 2.01
N THR A 89 9.38 1.95 1.35
CA THR A 89 8.39 2.62 0.51
C THR A 89 7.47 3.53 1.32
N ARG A 90 7.06 3.10 2.52
CA ARG A 90 6.28 3.96 3.43
C ARG A 90 7.08 5.18 3.87
N ALA A 91 8.36 5.01 4.23
CA ALA A 91 9.23 6.11 4.60
C ALA A 91 9.43 7.10 3.43
N VAL A 92 9.62 6.59 2.21
CA VAL A 92 9.74 7.40 0.99
C VAL A 92 8.44 8.15 0.69
N ALA A 93 7.28 7.51 0.80
CA ALA A 93 5.99 8.17 0.60
C ALA A 93 5.75 9.28 1.64
N ALA A 94 6.06 9.02 2.92
CA ALA A 94 5.97 10.01 3.98
C ALA A 94 6.92 11.19 3.75
N LEU A 95 8.19 10.91 3.40
CA LEU A 95 9.18 11.95 3.07
C LEU A 95 8.70 12.82 1.90
N ALA A 96 8.21 12.21 0.82
CA ALA A 96 7.72 12.95 -0.34
C ALA A 96 6.48 13.79 -0.02
N ALA A 97 5.56 13.29 0.82
CA ALA A 97 4.42 14.07 1.29
C ALA A 97 4.84 15.27 2.16
N GLU A 98 5.81 15.10 3.05
CA GLU A 98 6.38 16.18 3.86
C GLU A 98 7.13 17.21 3.01
N LEU A 99 7.84 16.77 1.96
CA LEU A 99 8.51 17.69 1.04
C LEU A 99 7.51 18.59 0.31
N LEU A 100 6.34 18.08 -0.06
CA LEU A 100 5.27 18.86 -0.71
C LEU A 100 4.70 19.98 0.18
N VAL A 101 4.90 19.93 1.50
CA VAL A 101 4.51 21.03 2.40
C VAL A 101 5.37 22.27 2.15
N TYR A 102 6.62 22.09 1.73
CA TYR A 102 7.62 23.17 1.59
C TYR A 102 8.02 23.47 0.15
N VAL A 103 7.87 22.48 -0.74
CA VAL A 103 8.30 22.53 -2.14
C VAL A 103 7.09 22.28 -3.03
N PRO A 104 6.67 23.28 -3.84
CA PRO A 104 5.57 23.10 -4.78
C PRO A 104 5.81 21.94 -5.74
N ALA A 105 4.73 21.26 -6.14
CA ALA A 105 4.81 20.07 -6.99
C ALA A 105 5.35 20.38 -8.40
N GLU A 106 5.23 21.63 -8.85
CA GLU A 106 5.68 22.12 -10.16
C GLU A 106 7.17 22.45 -10.19
N GLU A 107 7.83 22.54 -9.02
CA GLU A 107 9.26 22.83 -8.97
C GLU A 107 10.06 21.69 -9.60
N ALA A 108 11.04 22.01 -10.47
CA ALA A 108 11.74 21.04 -11.30
C ALA A 108 12.31 19.84 -10.53
N ARG A 109 12.90 20.07 -9.35
CA ARG A 109 13.46 19.00 -8.50
C ARG A 109 12.37 18.14 -7.84
N MET A 110 11.21 18.71 -7.52
CA MET A 110 10.08 17.94 -7.00
C MET A 110 9.44 17.10 -8.11
N VAL A 111 9.31 17.66 -9.33
CA VAL A 111 8.89 16.91 -10.53
C VAL A 111 9.84 15.74 -10.80
N GLU A 112 11.15 15.97 -10.71
CA GLU A 112 12.17 14.93 -10.85
C GLU A 112 11.99 13.81 -9.81
N LEU A 113 11.78 14.17 -8.54
CA LEU A 113 11.53 13.22 -7.46
C LEU A 113 10.30 12.35 -7.76
N LEU A 114 9.15 12.98 -8.01
CA LEU A 114 7.89 12.29 -8.28
C LEU A 114 7.98 11.43 -9.55
N GLY A 115 8.69 11.90 -10.58
CA GLY A 115 8.99 11.16 -11.79
C GLY A 115 9.84 9.91 -11.52
N GLY A 116 10.88 10.03 -10.69
CA GLY A 116 11.70 8.91 -10.25
C GLY A 116 10.91 7.86 -9.47
N LEU A 117 10.04 8.32 -8.55
CA LEU A 117 9.13 7.44 -7.80
C LEU A 117 8.22 6.65 -8.73
N ARG A 118 7.56 7.34 -9.66
CA ARG A 118 6.71 6.73 -10.68
C ARG A 118 7.47 5.71 -11.52
N GLY A 119 8.64 6.08 -12.06
CA GLY A 119 9.44 5.20 -12.91
C GLY A 119 9.90 3.94 -12.18
N ALA A 120 10.30 4.06 -10.91
CA ALA A 120 10.69 2.92 -10.09
C ALA A 120 9.52 1.96 -9.83
N LEU A 121 8.33 2.47 -9.54
CA LEU A 121 7.11 1.66 -9.35
C LEU A 121 6.69 0.96 -10.66
N GLU A 122 6.72 1.67 -11.79
CA GLU A 122 6.42 1.11 -13.11
C GLU A 122 7.40 -0.02 -13.47
N ALA A 123 8.70 0.20 -13.26
CA ALA A 123 9.74 -0.80 -13.50
C ALA A 123 9.58 -2.03 -12.58
N ALA A 124 9.32 -1.80 -11.28
CA ALA A 124 9.09 -2.88 -10.33
C ALA A 124 7.84 -3.70 -10.70
N ALA A 125 6.76 -3.04 -11.13
CA ALA A 125 5.54 -3.71 -11.56
C ALA A 125 5.74 -4.52 -12.83
N ALA A 126 6.50 -4.01 -13.81
CA ALA A 126 6.89 -4.76 -15.01
C ALA A 126 7.73 -6.00 -14.68
N ALA A 127 8.62 -5.92 -13.68
CA ALA A 127 9.45 -7.03 -13.23
C ALA A 127 8.71 -8.06 -12.36
N ALA A 128 7.49 -7.75 -11.90
CA ALA A 128 6.71 -8.59 -10.99
C ALA A 128 5.96 -9.74 -11.68
N ALA A 129 6.53 -10.33 -12.73
CA ALA A 129 5.91 -11.41 -13.49
C ALA A 129 5.81 -12.71 -12.67
N LEU A 130 4.61 -13.31 -12.65
CA LEU A 130 4.39 -14.67 -12.16
C LEU A 130 4.43 -15.66 -13.33
N PRO A 131 5.10 -16.81 -13.17
CA PRO A 131 5.03 -17.88 -14.16
C PRO A 131 3.60 -18.41 -14.29
N ALA A 132 3.06 -18.45 -15.50
CA ALA A 132 1.74 -19.02 -15.81
C ALA A 132 1.80 -20.55 -15.95
N TRP A 133 2.37 -21.23 -14.96
CA TRP A 133 2.50 -22.69 -15.00
C TRP A 133 1.14 -23.39 -14.91
N PRO A 134 0.88 -24.43 -15.72
CA PRO A 134 -0.34 -25.21 -15.65
C PRO A 134 -0.53 -25.86 -14.27
N PRO A 135 -1.78 -26.08 -13.81
CA PRO A 135 -2.07 -26.75 -12.54
C PRO A 135 -1.36 -28.10 -12.36
N ALA A 136 -1.24 -28.88 -13.44
CA ALA A 136 -0.55 -30.16 -13.43
C ALA A 136 0.94 -30.04 -13.06
N VAL A 137 1.61 -28.96 -13.49
CA VAL A 137 3.02 -28.70 -13.17
C VAL A 137 3.18 -28.31 -11.70
N LEU A 138 2.27 -27.48 -11.19
CA LEU A 138 2.27 -27.06 -9.79
C LEU A 138 2.00 -28.24 -8.84
N ALA A 139 1.11 -29.15 -9.24
CA ALA A 139 0.84 -30.38 -8.50
C ALA A 139 2.00 -31.38 -8.56
N ALA A 140 2.67 -31.50 -9.70
CA ALA A 140 3.77 -32.44 -9.89
C ALA A 140 5.10 -31.99 -9.28
N SER A 141 5.33 -30.67 -9.13
CA SER A 141 6.61 -30.12 -8.66
C SER A 141 6.43 -29.18 -7.46
N PRO A 142 6.81 -29.62 -6.25
CA PRO A 142 6.80 -28.77 -5.06
C PRO A 142 7.67 -27.51 -5.20
N THR A 143 8.79 -27.61 -5.93
CA THR A 143 9.68 -26.47 -6.18
C THR A 143 8.99 -25.42 -7.04
N ALA A 144 8.24 -25.83 -8.08
CA ALA A 144 7.44 -24.91 -8.89
C ALA A 144 6.37 -24.22 -8.03
N ALA A 145 5.65 -24.96 -7.20
CA ALA A 145 4.67 -24.38 -6.27
C ALA A 145 5.29 -23.34 -5.33
N ARG A 146 6.49 -23.61 -4.77
CA ARG A 146 7.23 -22.67 -3.91
C ARG A 146 7.66 -21.41 -4.64
N VAL A 147 8.16 -21.54 -5.87
CA VAL A 147 8.56 -20.38 -6.68
C VAL A 147 7.34 -19.52 -7.02
N ALA A 148 6.23 -20.13 -7.44
CA ALA A 148 4.99 -19.42 -7.72
C ALA A 148 4.48 -18.66 -6.48
N PHE A 149 4.48 -19.30 -5.30
CA PHE A 149 4.11 -18.66 -4.05
C PHE A 149 5.04 -17.49 -3.68
N HIS A 150 6.35 -17.65 -3.81
CA HIS A 150 7.31 -16.58 -3.52
C HIS A 150 7.08 -15.38 -4.47
N ARG A 151 6.85 -15.63 -5.76
CA ARG A 151 6.56 -14.58 -6.75
C ARG A 151 5.24 -13.89 -6.46
N PHE A 152 4.19 -14.63 -6.10
CA PHE A 152 2.91 -14.08 -5.64
C PHE A 152 3.07 -13.19 -4.42
N ARG A 153 3.78 -13.65 -3.37
CA ARG A 153 4.07 -12.83 -2.18
C ARG A 153 4.86 -11.58 -2.52
N SER A 154 5.82 -11.68 -3.44
CA SER A 154 6.59 -10.52 -3.87
C SER A 154 5.71 -9.49 -4.59
N ALA A 155 4.81 -9.94 -5.48
CA ALA A 155 3.84 -9.07 -6.14
C ALA A 155 2.85 -8.45 -5.13
N LEU A 156 2.42 -9.22 -4.14
CA LEU A 156 1.55 -8.73 -3.07
C LEU A 156 2.22 -7.66 -2.19
N ARG A 157 3.52 -7.80 -1.89
CA ARG A 157 4.28 -6.75 -1.20
C ARG A 157 4.38 -5.49 -2.05
N LEU A 158 4.66 -5.64 -3.34
CA LEU A 158 4.69 -4.51 -4.26
C LEU A 158 3.31 -3.83 -4.38
N LEU A 159 2.22 -4.58 -4.30
CA LEU A 159 0.87 -4.03 -4.26
C LEU A 159 0.68 -3.11 -3.04
N HIS A 160 1.15 -3.50 -1.85
CA HIS A 160 1.17 -2.64 -0.66
C HIS A 160 2.07 -1.41 -0.83
N CYS A 161 3.21 -1.56 -1.51
CA CYS A 161 4.11 -0.46 -1.81
C CYS A 161 3.44 0.57 -2.74
N VAL A 162 2.76 0.12 -3.80
CA VAL A 162 2.03 1.01 -4.72
C VAL A 162 0.92 1.76 -3.98
N THR A 163 0.14 1.09 -3.12
CA THR A 163 -0.96 1.74 -2.40
C THR A 163 -0.50 2.71 -1.31
N ALA A 164 0.77 2.65 -0.87
CA ALA A 164 1.33 3.61 0.08
C ALA A 164 1.47 5.04 -0.49
N PHE A 165 1.38 5.20 -1.81
CA PHE A 165 1.45 6.49 -2.50
C PHE A 165 0.07 7.12 -2.76
N GLU A 166 -1.02 6.55 -2.24
CA GLU A 166 -2.34 7.16 -2.35
C GLU A 166 -2.33 8.58 -1.75
N GLY A 167 -2.94 9.54 -2.47
CA GLY A 167 -2.93 10.95 -2.09
C GLY A 167 -1.65 11.71 -2.48
N LEU A 168 -0.59 11.01 -2.86
CA LEU A 168 0.67 11.60 -3.33
C LEU A 168 0.84 11.51 -4.85
N LEU A 169 0.59 10.33 -5.42
CA LEU A 169 0.64 10.11 -6.88
C LEU A 169 -0.78 10.09 -7.47
N ALA A 170 -0.88 10.33 -8.79
CA ALA A 170 -2.15 10.32 -9.49
C ALA A 170 -2.88 8.98 -9.31
N ARG A 171 -4.11 9.02 -8.79
CA ARG A 171 -4.93 7.81 -8.53
C ARG A 171 -5.05 6.90 -9.75
N GLY A 172 -5.19 7.44 -10.95
CA GLY A 172 -5.26 6.65 -12.19
C GLY A 172 -3.99 5.83 -12.46
N LEU A 173 -2.81 6.36 -12.14
CA LEU A 173 -1.54 5.62 -12.22
C LEU A 173 -1.53 4.47 -11.20
N LEU A 174 -1.90 4.75 -9.95
CA LEU A 174 -1.89 3.76 -8.87
C LEU A 174 -2.89 2.63 -9.15
N VAL A 175 -4.11 2.95 -9.58
CA VAL A 175 -5.12 1.98 -10.01
C VAL A 175 -4.62 1.16 -11.20
N GLY A 176 -4.05 1.79 -12.22
CA GLY A 176 -3.50 1.11 -13.39
C GLY A 176 -2.36 0.13 -13.05
N LEU A 177 -1.47 0.51 -12.13
CA LEU A 177 -0.38 -0.36 -11.65
C LEU A 177 -0.90 -1.48 -10.76
N ALA A 178 -1.69 -1.15 -9.74
CA ALA A 178 -2.18 -2.08 -8.74
C ALA A 178 -3.17 -3.09 -9.35
N LEU A 179 -4.25 -2.61 -9.94
CA LEU A 179 -5.34 -3.46 -10.42
C LEU A 179 -5.08 -3.98 -11.83
N GLY A 180 -4.59 -3.11 -12.72
CA GLY A 180 -4.32 -3.48 -14.12
C GLY A 180 -3.08 -4.36 -14.28
N ARG A 181 -1.91 -3.85 -13.89
CA ARG A 181 -0.63 -4.54 -14.12
C ARG A 181 -0.37 -5.67 -13.12
N LEU A 182 -0.49 -5.42 -11.83
CA LEU A 182 -0.16 -6.40 -10.79
C LEU A 182 -1.26 -7.45 -10.63
N VAL A 183 -2.48 -7.04 -10.25
CA VAL A 183 -3.56 -7.98 -9.97
C VAL A 183 -3.98 -8.69 -11.26
N ALA A 184 -4.56 -7.97 -12.23
CA ALA A 184 -5.10 -8.56 -13.45
C ALA A 184 -3.99 -9.15 -14.35
N GLY A 185 -2.90 -8.43 -14.54
CA GLY A 185 -1.80 -8.80 -15.44
C GLY A 185 -0.86 -9.89 -14.90
N SER A 186 -0.66 -10.00 -13.59
CA SER A 186 0.35 -10.91 -13.03
C SER A 186 -0.18 -11.90 -11.99
N MET A 187 -1.03 -11.48 -11.06
CA MET A 187 -1.46 -12.34 -9.93
C MET A 187 -2.62 -13.28 -10.30
N MET A 188 -3.44 -12.95 -11.29
CA MET A 188 -4.61 -13.72 -11.68
C MET A 188 -4.36 -15.20 -12.03
N PRO A 189 -3.29 -15.58 -12.78
CA PRO A 189 -2.99 -16.98 -13.04
C PRO A 189 -2.82 -17.79 -11.75
N TYR A 190 -2.16 -17.20 -10.73
CA TYR A 190 -1.97 -17.84 -9.43
C TYR A 190 -3.28 -17.98 -8.65
N LEU A 191 -4.09 -16.92 -8.61
CA LEU A 191 -5.40 -16.92 -7.93
C LEU A 191 -6.36 -17.96 -8.56
N ARG A 192 -6.39 -18.05 -9.89
CA ARG A 192 -7.17 -19.08 -10.59
C ARG A 192 -6.64 -20.48 -10.32
N GLY A 193 -5.32 -20.67 -10.28
CA GLY A 193 -4.71 -21.95 -9.91
C GLY A 193 -5.06 -22.38 -8.49
N ALA A 194 -5.10 -21.44 -7.55
CA ALA A 194 -5.53 -21.68 -6.17
C ALA A 194 -6.99 -22.16 -6.12
N ALA A 195 -7.89 -21.48 -6.83
CA ALA A 195 -9.30 -21.86 -6.93
C ALA A 195 -9.52 -23.22 -7.61
N ALA A 196 -8.69 -23.56 -8.60
CA ALA A 196 -8.75 -24.84 -9.32
C ALA A 196 -8.17 -26.02 -8.53
N GLY A 197 -7.66 -25.81 -7.31
CA GLY A 197 -7.10 -26.89 -6.49
C GLY A 197 -5.81 -27.47 -7.05
N ALA A 198 -4.97 -26.64 -7.69
CA ALA A 198 -3.72 -27.01 -8.37
C ALA A 198 -2.59 -27.55 -7.46
N GLY A 199 -2.90 -28.21 -6.34
CA GLY A 199 -1.94 -28.60 -5.30
C GLY A 199 -1.41 -27.42 -4.47
N LEU A 200 -1.89 -26.19 -4.73
CA LEU A 200 -1.60 -25.00 -3.93
C LEU A 200 -2.41 -25.07 -2.63
N GLY A 201 -1.75 -24.87 -1.48
CA GLY A 201 -2.44 -24.82 -0.18
C GLY A 201 -2.71 -26.17 0.49
N GLY A 202 -1.96 -27.24 0.13
CA GLY A 202 -1.89 -28.46 0.96
C GLY A 202 -3.18 -29.28 1.10
N GLY A 203 -4.15 -29.13 0.19
CA GLY A 203 -5.42 -29.86 0.22
C GLY A 203 -6.64 -29.03 0.64
N GLU A 204 -6.43 -27.83 1.20
CA GLU A 204 -7.50 -26.89 1.56
C GLU A 204 -7.89 -25.96 0.40
N GLY A 205 -8.13 -26.52 -0.80
CA GLY A 205 -8.19 -25.74 -2.05
C GLY A 205 -9.07 -24.48 -1.99
N MET A 206 -10.29 -24.61 -1.45
CA MET A 206 -11.22 -23.47 -1.32
C MET A 206 -10.80 -22.49 -0.23
N GLY A 207 -10.32 -22.98 0.92
CA GLY A 207 -9.86 -22.12 2.01
C GLY A 207 -8.63 -21.31 1.63
N PHE A 208 -7.71 -21.92 0.90
CA PHE A 208 -6.54 -21.26 0.34
C PHE A 208 -6.90 -20.24 -0.74
N ALA A 209 -7.84 -20.55 -1.64
CA ALA A 209 -8.35 -19.61 -2.64
C ALA A 209 -8.98 -18.36 -1.98
N VAL A 210 -9.82 -18.54 -0.97
CA VAL A 210 -10.40 -17.41 -0.21
C VAL A 210 -9.32 -16.60 0.49
N SER A 211 -8.33 -17.25 1.10
CA SER A 211 -7.25 -16.55 1.83
C SER A 211 -6.35 -15.74 0.91
N THR A 212 -6.07 -16.23 -0.31
CA THR A 212 -5.28 -15.49 -1.29
C THR A 212 -6.06 -14.31 -1.87
N ALA A 213 -7.36 -14.47 -2.14
CA ALA A 213 -8.24 -13.38 -2.55
C ALA A 213 -8.35 -12.30 -1.46
N GLU A 214 -8.51 -12.70 -0.20
CA GLU A 214 -8.54 -11.79 0.95
C GLU A 214 -7.24 -11.00 1.09
N ALA A 215 -6.09 -11.67 0.96
CA ALA A 215 -4.79 -11.01 1.03
C ALA A 215 -4.63 -9.94 -0.05
N VAL A 216 -5.08 -10.21 -1.28
CA VAL A 216 -5.08 -9.22 -2.37
C VAL A 216 -6.03 -8.06 -2.05
N ALA A 217 -7.27 -8.36 -1.64
CA ALA A 217 -8.25 -7.33 -1.32
C ALA A 217 -7.80 -6.43 -0.16
N ALA A 218 -7.16 -6.99 0.87
CA ALA A 218 -6.63 -6.26 2.01
C ALA A 218 -5.49 -5.29 1.62
N ALA A 219 -4.71 -5.63 0.58
CA ALA A 219 -3.62 -4.79 0.09
C ALA A 219 -4.09 -3.57 -0.71
N LEU A 220 -5.32 -3.60 -1.24
CA LEU A 220 -5.90 -2.53 -2.03
C LEU A 220 -6.37 -1.38 -1.15
N HIS A 221 -6.28 -0.14 -1.65
CA HIS A 221 -6.79 1.03 -0.93
C HIS A 221 -8.32 1.00 -0.86
N PRO A 222 -8.96 1.16 0.32
CA PRO A 222 -10.40 1.03 0.47
C PRO A 222 -11.19 2.10 -0.31
N ASP A 223 -10.67 3.33 -0.37
CA ASP A 223 -11.35 4.46 -1.03
C ASP A 223 -11.43 4.30 -2.57
N TRP A 224 -10.72 3.32 -3.12
CA TRP A 224 -10.86 2.97 -4.53
C TRP A 224 -12.22 2.38 -4.86
N PHE A 225 -12.90 1.83 -3.86
CA PHE A 225 -14.18 1.13 -3.98
C PHE A 225 -15.29 1.82 -3.16
N ALA A 226 -14.97 2.88 -2.42
CA ALA A 226 -15.95 3.65 -1.66
C ALA A 226 -16.80 4.51 -2.61
N GLY A 227 -18.13 4.38 -2.52
CA GLY A 227 -19.08 5.34 -3.11
C GLY A 227 -19.44 5.14 -4.59
N GLY A 228 -19.16 3.99 -5.21
CA GLY A 228 -19.57 3.76 -6.59
C GLY A 228 -19.17 2.41 -7.16
N ALA A 229 -19.24 2.29 -8.50
CA ALA A 229 -18.77 1.11 -9.21
C ALA A 229 -17.25 0.96 -9.08
N ALA A 230 -16.78 -0.27 -8.88
CA ALA A 230 -15.36 -0.58 -8.84
C ALA A 230 -14.64 -0.08 -10.12
N PRO A 231 -13.36 0.32 -10.03
CA PRO A 231 -12.56 0.67 -11.22
C PRO A 231 -12.60 -0.45 -12.26
N ALA A 232 -12.59 -0.10 -13.54
CA ALA A 232 -12.68 -1.08 -14.63
C ALA A 232 -11.55 -2.12 -14.58
N GLU A 233 -10.37 -1.69 -14.12
CA GLU A 233 -9.18 -2.52 -13.91
C GLU A 233 -9.41 -3.61 -12.86
N ALA A 234 -10.33 -3.41 -11.91
CA ALA A 234 -10.67 -4.39 -10.88
C ALA A 234 -11.61 -5.50 -11.40
N ALA A 235 -12.24 -5.34 -12.57
CA ALA A 235 -13.32 -6.22 -13.04
C ALA A 235 -12.93 -7.71 -13.04
N VAL A 236 -11.71 -8.03 -13.50
CA VAL A 236 -11.22 -9.42 -13.56
C VAL A 236 -11.08 -10.03 -12.16
N PHE A 237 -10.65 -9.23 -11.18
CA PHE A 237 -10.49 -9.68 -9.81
C PHE A 237 -11.84 -9.79 -9.09
N VAL A 238 -12.72 -8.80 -9.25
CA VAL A 238 -14.08 -8.82 -8.69
C VAL A 238 -14.85 -10.04 -9.22
N GLU A 239 -14.77 -10.34 -10.51
CA GLU A 239 -15.43 -11.51 -11.08
C GLU A 239 -14.83 -12.83 -10.57
N HIS A 240 -13.53 -12.87 -10.29
CA HIS A 240 -12.90 -14.03 -9.65
C HIS A 240 -13.40 -14.24 -8.22
N VAL A 241 -13.49 -13.18 -7.41
CA VAL A 241 -14.07 -13.26 -6.06
C VAL A 241 -15.55 -13.69 -6.13
N ALA A 242 -16.31 -13.16 -7.09
CA ALA A 242 -17.70 -13.55 -7.32
C ALA A 242 -17.84 -15.03 -7.74
N SER A 243 -16.90 -15.56 -8.52
CA SER A 243 -16.92 -16.98 -8.89
C SER A 243 -16.65 -17.91 -7.71
N LEU A 244 -15.75 -17.52 -6.80
CA LEU A 244 -15.56 -18.21 -5.52
C LEU A 244 -16.84 -18.20 -4.67
N ALA A 245 -17.54 -17.06 -4.63
CA ALA A 245 -18.78 -16.92 -3.87
C ALA A 245 -19.88 -17.85 -4.41
N ARG A 246 -20.06 -17.89 -5.74
CA ARG A 246 -20.99 -18.83 -6.40
C ARG A 246 -20.62 -20.29 -6.11
N GLY A 247 -19.33 -20.61 -6.04
CA GLY A 247 -18.84 -21.94 -5.66
C GLY A 247 -19.28 -22.33 -4.23
N LEU A 248 -19.16 -21.40 -3.27
CA LEU A 248 -19.67 -21.63 -1.91
C LEU A 248 -21.19 -21.74 -1.87
N GLU A 249 -21.92 -20.86 -2.55
CA GLU A 249 -23.40 -20.90 -2.60
C GLU A 249 -23.93 -22.24 -3.15
N GLN A 250 -23.28 -22.78 -4.19
CA GLN A 250 -23.64 -24.10 -4.74
C GLN A 250 -23.41 -25.21 -3.72
N GLN A 251 -22.32 -25.13 -2.93
CA GLN A 251 -22.02 -26.08 -1.88
C GLN A 251 -22.92 -25.93 -0.65
N ALA A 252 -23.46 -24.74 -0.38
CA ALA A 252 -24.41 -24.49 0.72
C ALA A 252 -25.73 -25.27 0.56
N ARG A 253 -26.09 -25.62 -0.68
CA ARG A 253 -27.27 -26.44 -0.99
C ARG A 253 -27.09 -27.92 -0.62
N GLN A 254 -25.87 -28.34 -0.28
CA GLN A 254 -25.58 -29.71 0.12
C GLN A 254 -25.81 -29.88 1.64
N PRO A 255 -26.49 -30.96 2.08
CA PRO A 255 -26.97 -31.13 3.45
C PRO A 255 -25.86 -31.25 4.52
N ASP A 256 -24.59 -31.40 4.12
CA ASP A 256 -23.43 -31.60 4.99
C ASP A 256 -22.47 -30.40 5.02
N ALA A 257 -22.95 -29.21 4.61
CA ALA A 257 -22.17 -27.98 4.57
C ALA A 257 -21.93 -27.41 5.99
N GLY A 258 -21.00 -28.03 6.72
CA GLY A 258 -20.65 -27.67 8.10
C GLY A 258 -20.08 -26.26 8.32
N GLY A 259 -19.88 -25.92 9.60
CA GLY A 259 -19.52 -24.56 10.07
C GLY A 259 -18.21 -23.98 9.51
N ALA A 260 -17.26 -24.81 9.07
CA ALA A 260 -16.02 -24.33 8.43
C ALA A 260 -16.30 -23.53 7.13
N ARG A 261 -17.30 -23.94 6.34
CA ARG A 261 -17.69 -23.25 5.10
C ARG A 261 -18.42 -21.94 5.37
N ALA A 262 -19.21 -21.87 6.44
CA ALA A 262 -19.82 -20.61 6.89
C ALA A 262 -18.74 -19.57 7.27
N GLY A 263 -17.63 -20.02 7.87
CA GLY A 263 -16.46 -19.17 8.13
C GLY A 263 -15.85 -18.60 6.85
N LEU A 264 -15.67 -19.42 5.82
CA LEU A 264 -15.18 -18.98 4.50
C LEU A 264 -16.16 -18.03 3.81
N ALA A 265 -17.47 -18.33 3.87
CA ALA A 265 -18.51 -17.49 3.30
C ALA A 265 -18.53 -16.10 3.95
N ARG A 266 -18.38 -16.00 5.28
CA ARG A 266 -18.26 -14.72 5.99
C ARG A 266 -17.07 -13.90 5.52
N ARG A 267 -15.89 -14.51 5.44
CA ARG A 267 -14.65 -13.84 4.99
C ARG A 267 -14.80 -13.34 3.56
N LEU A 268 -15.34 -14.18 2.66
CA LEU A 268 -15.52 -13.81 1.26
C LEU A 268 -16.61 -12.75 1.06
N ALA A 269 -17.68 -12.77 1.88
CA ALA A 269 -18.68 -11.70 1.89
C ALA A 269 -18.08 -10.35 2.31
N ALA A 270 -17.19 -10.34 3.30
CA ALA A 270 -16.45 -9.13 3.68
C ALA A 270 -15.52 -8.62 2.56
N VAL A 271 -14.87 -9.54 1.85
CA VAL A 271 -14.06 -9.19 0.66
C VAL A 271 -14.93 -8.56 -0.43
N LEU A 272 -16.09 -9.15 -0.76
CA LEU A 272 -17.02 -8.59 -1.75
C LEU A 272 -17.51 -7.20 -1.36
N ALA A 273 -17.89 -6.99 -0.09
CA ALA A 273 -18.30 -5.69 0.42
C ALA A 273 -17.16 -4.65 0.29
N ARG A 274 -15.92 -5.02 0.63
CA ARG A 274 -14.74 -4.16 0.46
C ARG A 274 -14.49 -3.78 -1.00
N LEU A 275 -14.83 -4.64 -1.94
CA LEU A 275 -14.68 -4.41 -3.39
C LEU A 275 -15.89 -3.68 -4.01
N GLY A 276 -16.83 -3.18 -3.20
CA GLY A 276 -18.02 -2.46 -3.67
C GLY A 276 -19.17 -3.35 -4.14
N ASP A 277 -19.10 -4.67 -3.95
CA ASP A 277 -20.15 -5.64 -4.33
C ASP A 277 -20.88 -6.17 -3.08
N GLY A 278 -21.41 -5.25 -2.29
CA GLY A 278 -22.10 -5.56 -1.03
C GLY A 278 -23.34 -6.43 -1.22
N GLU A 279 -24.04 -6.30 -2.35
CA GLU A 279 -25.21 -7.14 -2.67
C GLU A 279 -24.84 -8.61 -2.81
N ARG A 280 -23.78 -8.96 -3.56
CA ARG A 280 -23.31 -10.35 -3.63
C ARG A 280 -22.81 -10.84 -2.29
N GLY A 281 -22.11 -10.00 -1.52
CA GLY A 281 -21.69 -10.33 -0.16
C GLY A 281 -22.88 -10.70 0.74
N ALA A 282 -23.94 -9.90 0.72
CA ALA A 282 -25.16 -10.15 1.48
C ALA A 282 -25.89 -11.43 1.04
N ARG A 283 -25.96 -11.70 -0.27
CA ARG A 283 -26.52 -12.95 -0.80
C ARG A 283 -25.75 -14.19 -0.31
N LEU A 284 -24.42 -14.16 -0.37
CA LEU A 284 -23.58 -15.24 0.13
C LEU A 284 -23.76 -15.44 1.64
N ALA A 285 -23.80 -14.35 2.42
CA ALA A 285 -24.03 -14.42 3.86
C ALA A 285 -25.40 -15.05 4.19
N ALA A 286 -26.44 -14.66 3.47
CA ALA A 286 -27.79 -15.21 3.62
C ALA A 286 -27.85 -16.71 3.31
N ALA A 287 -27.13 -17.18 2.28
CA ALA A 287 -27.05 -18.60 1.92
C ALA A 287 -26.50 -19.49 3.05
N TYR A 288 -25.74 -18.92 3.99
CA TYR A 288 -25.18 -19.61 5.14
C TYR A 288 -25.82 -19.20 6.49
N GLY A 289 -26.93 -18.45 6.46
CA GLY A 289 -27.62 -17.99 7.67
C GLY A 289 -26.80 -17.03 8.55
N ILE A 290 -25.81 -16.35 7.97
CA ILE A 290 -24.95 -15.39 8.67
C ILE A 290 -25.74 -14.07 8.77
N ARG A 291 -26.21 -13.71 9.97
CA ARG A 291 -26.87 -12.41 10.20
C ARG A 291 -25.85 -11.28 10.08
N GLY A 292 -26.25 -10.20 9.38
CA GLY A 292 -25.40 -9.04 9.11
C GLY A 292 -24.91 -8.37 10.41
N GLN A 293 -23.64 -7.97 10.40
CA GLN A 293 -23.07 -7.01 11.33
C GLN A 293 -23.15 -5.62 10.71
#